data_AF-A0A842NIB1-F1
#
_entry.id   AF-A0A842NIB1-F1
#
_cell.length_a   1.000
_cell.length_b   1.000
_cell.length_c   1.000
_cell.angle_alpha   90.00
_cell.angle_beta   90.00
_cell.angle_gamma   90.00
#
_symmetry.space_group_name_H-M   'P 1'
#
loop_
_entity.id
_entity.type
_entity.pdbx_description
1 polymer ?
#
loop_
_entity_poly.entity_id
_entity_poly.type
_entity_poly.pdbx_seq_one_letter_code
_entity_poly.pdbx_strand_id
1 'polypeptide(L)' 'MPRYRIYVLKEGVYQSMRARFGDDFRCSQCDREFQLYDVVMSKPSRRGSRVKWYHLSCYESLLLDL' A
#
# COMPACT_ATOMS: atom_id res chain seq x y z
N MET A 1 -16.71 -6.87 5.52
CA MET A 1 -15.31 -7.19 5.16
C MET A 1 -14.60 -5.90 4.77
N PRO A 2 -13.44 -5.55 5.37
CA PRO A 2 -12.67 -4.40 4.90
C PRO A 2 -12.21 -4.68 3.46
N ARG A 3 -12.67 -3.84 2.51
CA ARG A 3 -12.29 -3.95 1.11
C ARG A 3 -10.85 -3.46 0.97
N TYR A 4 -9.89 -4.39 0.96
CA TYR A 4 -8.55 -4.06 0.49
C TYR A 4 -8.57 -3.93 -1.03
N ARG A 5 -7.66 -3.14 -1.59
CA ARG A 5 -7.46 -3.00 -3.04
C ARG A 5 -6.01 -3.27 -3.37
N ILE A 6 -5.78 -3.97 -4.48
CA ILE A 6 -4.44 -4.28 -4.99
C ILE A 6 -4.19 -3.42 -6.22
N TYR A 7 -2.98 -2.88 -6.33
CA TYR A 7 -2.53 -2.04 -7.43
C TYR A 7 -1.19 -2.54 -7.94
N VAL A 8 -0.99 -2.49 -9.26
CA VAL A 8 0.33 -2.60 -9.87
C VAL A 8 0.81 -1.20 -10.21
N LEU A 9 1.95 -0.79 -9.66
CA LEU A 9 2.47 0.57 -9.78
C LEU A 9 3.18 0.84 -11.11
N LYS A 10 2.43 0.71 -12.21
CA LYS A 10 2.87 1.25 -13.50
C LYS A 10 3.05 2.76 -13.40
N GLU A 11 3.87 3.34 -14.28
CA GLU A 11 4.22 4.79 -14.34
C GLU A 11 3.08 5.73 -13.91
N GLY A 12 1.94 5.71 -14.63
CA GLY A 12 0.82 6.61 -14.35
C GLY A 12 0.16 6.39 -12.99
N VAL A 13 0.06 5.14 -12.53
CA VAL A 13 -0.48 4.81 -11.21
C VAL A 13 0.50 5.25 -10.12
N TYR A 14 1.78 4.96 -10.29
CA TYR A 14 2.83 5.36 -9.34
C TYR A 14 2.85 6.89 -9.15
N GLN A 15 2.91 7.65 -10.25
CA GLN A 15 2.91 9.11 -10.21
C GLN A 15 1.61 9.66 -9.57
N SER A 16 0.45 9.10 -9.93
CA SER A 16 -0.83 9.51 -9.33
C SER A 16 -0.87 9.25 -7.82
N MET A 17 -0.33 8.12 -7.35
CA MET A 17 -0.31 7.77 -5.93
C MET A 17 0.70 8.62 -5.16
N ARG A 18 1.91 8.84 -5.69
CA ARG A 18 2.91 9.73 -5.10
C ARG A 18 2.40 11.17 -5.01
N ALA A 19 1.76 11.70 -6.05
CA ALA A 19 1.18 13.05 -6.02
C ALA A 19 0.05 13.19 -5.00
N ARG A 20 -0.76 12.14 -4.80
CA ARG A 20 -1.92 12.16 -3.90
C ARG A 20 -1.54 11.96 -2.43
N PHE A 21 -0.59 11.09 -2.15
CA PHE A 21 -0.29 10.62 -0.79
C PHE A 21 1.09 11.06 -0.30
N GLY A 22 1.97 11.56 -1.17
CA GLY A 22 3.29 12.07 -0.79
C GLY A 22 4.10 11.06 0.02
N ASP A 23 4.62 11.51 1.16
CA ASP A 23 5.46 10.73 2.06
C ASP A 23 4.71 9.60 2.78
N ASP A 24 3.38 9.67 2.87
CA ASP A 24 2.55 8.58 3.42
C ASP A 24 2.46 7.39 2.45
N PHE A 25 2.93 7.54 1.20
CA PHE A 25 2.95 6.46 0.20
C PHE A 25 4.18 5.56 0.36
N ARG A 26 4.23 4.83 1.48
CA ARG A 26 5.26 3.85 1.80
C ARG A 26 4.69 2.63 2.51
N CYS A 27 5.45 1.54 2.52
CA CYS A 27 5.00 0.29 3.11
C CYS A 27 4.92 0.38 4.64
N SER A 28 3.74 0.15 5.21
CA SER A 28 3.53 0.20 6.66
C SER A 28 4.15 -0.96 7.44
N GLN A 29 4.70 -1.98 6.75
CA GLN A 29 5.34 -3.15 7.38
C GLN A 29 6.87 -3.07 7.35
N CYS A 30 7.48 -2.76 6.20
CA CYS A 30 8.94 -2.69 6.08
C CYS A 30 9.47 -1.25 6.02
N ASP A 31 8.59 -0.25 6.11
CA ASP A 31 8.89 1.18 6.03
C ASP A 31 9.55 1.63 4.71
N ARG A 32 9.75 0.77 3.72
CA ARG A 32 10.36 1.16 2.44
C ARG A 32 9.39 1.90 1.53
N GLU A 33 9.94 2.83 0.74
CA GLU A 33 9.21 3.45 -0.36
C GLU A 33 8.84 2.41 -1.42
N PHE A 34 7.72 2.66 -2.11
CA PHE A 34 7.33 1.85 -3.25
C PHE A 34 8.10 2.25 -4.50
N GLN A 35 8.33 1.27 -5.37
CA GLN A 35 9.00 1.46 -6.65
C GLN A 35 8.03 1.26 -7.82
N LEU A 36 8.46 1.68 -9.01
CA LEU A 36 7.77 1.33 -10.24
C LEU A 36 7.64 -0.19 -10.36
N TYR A 37 6.47 -0.63 -10.81
CA TYR A 37 6.07 -2.03 -10.97
C TYR A 37 5.89 -2.83 -9.68
N ASP A 38 6.04 -2.24 -8.50
CA ASP A 38 5.63 -2.89 -7.26
C ASP A 38 4.14 -3.24 -7.29
N VAL A 39 3.80 -4.38 -6.69
CA VAL A 39 2.41 -4.74 -6.39
C VAL A 39 2.14 -4.34 -4.95
N VAL A 40 1.21 -3.41 -4.76
CA VAL A 40 0.89 -2.83 -3.45
C VAL A 40 -0.57 -3.06 -3.10
N MET A 41 -0.85 -3.10 -1.81
CA MET A 41 -2.21 -3.15 -1.31
C MET A 41 -2.52 -1.99 -0.40
N SER A 42 -3.76 -1.51 -0.52
CA SER A 42 -4.32 -0.48 0.35
C SER A 42 -5.36 -1.10 1.28
N LYS A 43 -5.28 -0.73 2.56
CA LYS A 43 -6.22 -1.14 3.60
C LYS A 43 -6.77 0.10 4.31
N PRO A 44 -8.09 0.34 4.26
CA PRO A 44 -8.70 1.40 5.05
C PRO A 44 -8.46 1.16 6.54
N SER A 45 -8.00 2.18 7.27
CA SER A 45 -7.92 2.11 8.73
C SER A 45 -9.32 2.05 9.34
N ARG A 46 -9.51 1.22 10.37
CA ARG A 46 -10.79 1.14 11.11
C ARG A 46 -11.05 2.36 12.02
N ARG A 47 -10.03 3.18 12.30
CA ARG A 47 -10.08 4.32 13.23
C ARG A 47 -9.88 5.69 12.56
N GLY A 48 -10.23 5.84 11.27
CA GLY A 48 -10.23 7.15 10.61
C GLY A 48 -10.09 7.09 9.09
N SER A 49 -9.99 8.26 8.46
CA SER A 49 -9.89 8.46 7.00
C SER A 49 -8.56 8.03 6.37
N ARG A 50 -7.62 7.48 7.17
CA ARG A 50 -6.27 7.15 6.72
C ARG A 50 -6.22 5.76 6.10
N VAL A 51 -5.58 5.66 4.94
CA VAL A 51 -5.32 4.40 4.24
C VAL A 51 -3.93 3.94 4.60
N LYS A 52 -3.77 2.66 4.97
CA LYS A 52 -2.47 2.02 5.12
C LYS A 52 -2.06 1.33 3.83
N TRP A 53 -0.79 1.46 3.47
CA TRP A 53 -0.22 0.88 2.27
C TRP A 53 0.79 -0.20 2.61
N TYR A 54 0.86 -1.25 1.81
CA TYR A 54 1.77 -2.37 2.01
C TYR A 54 2.27 -2.86 0.65
N HIS A 55 3.51 -3.38 0.59
CA HIS A 55 3.86 -4.33 -0.48
C HIS A 55 2.95 -5.54 -0.32
N LEU A 56 2.49 -6.10 -1.44
CA LEU A 56 1.61 -7.28 -1.40
C LEU A 56 2.26 -8.43 -0.63
N SER A 57 3.54 -8.70 -0.90
CA SER A 57 4.33 -9.71 -0.20
C SER A 57 4.42 -9.46 1.31
N CYS A 58 4.69 -8.22 1.74
CA CYS A 58 4.73 -7.87 3.16
C CYS A 58 3.38 -8.06 3.85
N TYR A 59 2.27 -7.80 3.14
CA TYR A 59 0.94 -8.00 3.70
C TYR A 59 0.57 -9.48 3.78
N GLU A 60 0.94 -10.28 2.79
CA GLU A 60 0.73 -11.73 2.79
C GLU A 60 1.48 -12.39 3.95
N SER A 61 2.74 -12.02 4.20
CA SER A 61 3.49 -12.48 5.38
C SER A 61 2.76 -12.15 6.69
N LEU A 62 2.26 -10.92 6.82
CA LEU A 62 1.46 -10.47 7.96
C LEU A 62 0.18 -11.30 8.19
N LEU A 63 -0.42 -11.85 7.14
CA LEU A 63 -1.62 -12.70 7.25
C LEU A 63 -1.27 -14.13 7.62
N LEU A 64 -0.11 -14.64 7.22
CA LEU A 64 0.35 -15.99 7.53
C LEU A 64 0.84 -16.12 8.98
N ASP A 65 1.25 -15.00 9.59
CA ASP A 65 1.65 -14.92 10.99
C ASP A 65 0.46 -14.72 11.98
N LEU A 66 -0.79 -14.73 11.49
CA LEU A 66 -2.03 -14.52 12.26
C LEU A 66 -2.88 -15.80 12.36
#